data_AF-A0A973M9Z6-F1
#
_entry.id   AF-A0A973M9Z6-F1
#
_cell.length_a   1.000
_cell.length_b   1.000
_cell.length_c   1.000
_cell.angle_alpha   90.00
_cell.angle_beta   90.00
_cell.angle_gamma   90.00
#
_symmetry.space_group_name_H-M   'P 1'
#
loop_
_entity.id
_entity.type
_entity.pdbx_description
1 polymer ?
#
loop_
_entity_poly.entity_id
_entity_poly.type
_entity_poly.pdbx_seq_one_letter_code
_entity_poly.pdbx_strand_id
1 'polypeptide(L)'
;MTSARPRVAGPDSETWRSITLLSRRASAVALLAPLLATGCVVGPNFKPPAAPAVTSYTAVPPQTTAATQGVPGGNAQQFVAGEDIPADWWTIFHSRALNALIEQALAHNADLKAAQAALLVAHENTRAQKGAYAPQVSAGANVTRNKDPSATIAPVPANNS
;
A
#
# COMPACT_ATOMS: atom_id res chain seq x y z
N MET A 1 73.28 -41.04 -16.27
CA MET A 1 71.96 -40.87 -16.91
C MET A 1 70.91 -40.85 -15.80
N THR A 2 70.71 -39.69 -15.16
CA THR A 2 69.76 -39.55 -14.04
C THR A 2 68.75 -38.50 -14.42
N SER A 3 67.54 -38.95 -14.76
CA SER A 3 66.40 -38.13 -15.13
C SER A 3 65.71 -37.62 -13.86
N ALA A 4 65.68 -36.31 -13.67
CA ALA A 4 64.88 -35.68 -12.63
C ALA A 4 63.45 -35.45 -13.16
N ARG A 5 62.45 -36.04 -12.50
CA ARG A 5 61.03 -35.78 -12.82
C ARG A 5 60.59 -34.44 -12.22
N PRO A 6 59.78 -33.63 -12.93
CA PRO A 6 59.24 -32.40 -12.39
C PRO A 6 58.14 -32.69 -11.35
N ARG A 7 58.14 -31.90 -10.27
CA ARG A 7 57.15 -31.94 -9.20
C ARG A 7 55.92 -31.15 -9.65
N VAL A 8 54.76 -31.80 -9.77
CA VAL A 8 53.48 -31.13 -10.07
C VAL A 8 53.09 -30.26 -8.87
N ALA A 9 52.88 -28.97 -9.10
CA ALA A 9 52.37 -28.05 -8.09
C ALA A 9 50.89 -28.36 -7.82
N GLY A 10 50.56 -28.78 -6.60
CA GLY A 10 49.18 -28.92 -6.14
C GLY A 10 48.54 -27.55 -5.88
N PRO A 11 47.21 -27.42 -5.97
CA PRO A 11 46.51 -26.17 -5.75
C PRO A 11 46.75 -25.65 -4.32
N ASP A 12 47.01 -24.35 -4.24
CA ASP A 12 47.22 -23.50 -3.08
C ASP A 12 46.00 -23.49 -2.13
N SER A 13 46.24 -23.41 -0.82
CA SER A 13 45.21 -23.50 0.22
C SER A 13 44.20 -22.34 0.22
N GLU A 14 44.47 -21.26 -0.51
CA GLU A 14 43.59 -20.10 -0.66
C GLU A 14 42.39 -20.40 -1.58
N THR A 15 42.57 -21.24 -2.60
CA THR A 15 41.49 -21.62 -3.52
C THR A 15 40.41 -22.47 -2.86
N TRP A 16 40.79 -23.31 -1.89
CA TRP A 16 39.86 -24.16 -1.12
C TRP A 16 38.93 -23.36 -0.20
N ARG A 17 39.39 -22.25 0.36
CA ARG A 17 38.60 -21.37 1.25
C ARG A 17 37.53 -20.61 0.46
N SER A 18 37.85 -20.18 -0.76
CA SER A 18 36.92 -19.46 -1.63
C SER A 18 35.77 -20.34 -2.13
N ILE A 19 36.05 -21.61 -2.46
CA ILE A 19 35.04 -22.57 -2.94
C ILE A 19 34.08 -23.00 -1.81
N THR A 20 34.58 -23.17 -0.59
CA THR A 20 33.76 -23.56 0.58
C THR A 20 32.85 -22.43 1.11
N LEU A 21 33.26 -21.17 0.96
CA LEU A 21 32.42 -20.02 1.33
C LEU A 21 31.28 -19.77 0.34
N LEU A 22 31.53 -19.99 -0.95
CA LEU A 22 30.52 -19.82 -2.00
C LEU A 22 29.43 -20.90 -1.93
N SER A 23 29.81 -22.16 -1.67
CA SER A 23 28.87 -23.28 -1.53
C SER A 23 27.99 -23.19 -0.27
N ARG A 24 28.53 -22.72 0.86
CA ARG A 24 27.75 -22.50 2.10
C ARG A 24 26.70 -21.40 1.96
N ARG A 25 26.97 -20.32 1.22
CA ARG A 25 26.01 -19.24 0.95
C ARG A 25 24.89 -19.68 0.01
N ALA A 26 25.21 -20.50 -0.99
CA ALA A 26 24.21 -21.06 -1.91
C ALA A 26 23.24 -22.03 -1.20
N SER A 27 23.74 -22.87 -0.28
CA SER A 27 22.91 -23.80 0.49
C SER A 27 21.97 -23.12 1.49
N ALA A 28 22.36 -22.01 2.10
CA ALA A 28 21.51 -21.26 3.04
C ALA A 28 20.32 -20.58 2.33
N VAL A 29 20.52 -20.05 1.12
CA VAL A 29 19.46 -19.44 0.31
C VAL A 29 18.48 -20.48 -0.21
N ALA A 30 18.96 -21.67 -0.60
CA ALA A 30 18.12 -22.77 -1.09
C ALA A 30 17.18 -23.37 -0.03
N LEU A 31 17.58 -23.36 1.25
CA LEU A 31 16.76 -23.86 2.37
C LEU A 31 15.67 -22.89 2.83
N LEU A 32 15.83 -21.57 2.63
CA LEU A 32 14.85 -20.56 3.01
C LEU A 32 13.70 -20.40 2.00
N ALA A 33 13.96 -20.67 0.72
CA ALA A 33 12.99 -20.50 -0.37
C ALA A 33 11.65 -21.25 -0.17
N PRO A 34 11.61 -22.53 0.28
CA PRO A 34 10.33 -23.24 0.43
C PRO A 34 9.50 -22.80 1.65
N LEU A 35 10.10 -22.18 2.69
CA LEU A 35 9.35 -21.68 3.85
C LEU A 35 8.52 -20.41 3.54
N LEU A 36 8.88 -19.69 2.48
CA LEU A 36 8.20 -18.46 2.07
C LEU A 36 6.97 -18.72 1.17
N ALA A 37 6.75 -19.97 0.73
CA ALA A 37 5.77 -20.31 -0.29
C ALA A 37 4.43 -20.86 0.26
N THR A 38 4.29 -21.07 1.57
CA THR A 38 3.07 -21.62 2.17
C THR A 38 2.16 -20.51 2.70
N GLY A 39 1.47 -19.81 1.81
CA GLY A 39 0.42 -18.85 2.16
C GLY A 39 -0.89 -19.19 1.47
N CYS A 40 -1.94 -19.48 2.24
CA CYS A 40 -3.29 -19.51 1.69
C CYS A 40 -3.79 -18.06 1.57
N VAL A 41 -4.30 -17.68 0.39
CA VAL A 41 -5.11 -16.47 0.26
C VAL A 41 -6.36 -16.67 1.11
N VAL A 42 -6.51 -15.89 2.18
CA VAL A 42 -7.69 -15.93 3.06
C VAL A 42 -8.44 -14.62 2.89
N GLY A 43 -9.45 -14.65 2.03
CA GLY A 43 -10.38 -13.55 1.84
C GLY A 43 -11.44 -13.93 0.80
N PRO A 44 -12.74 -13.83 1.10
CA PRO A 44 -13.76 -14.03 0.09
C PRO A 44 -13.61 -12.97 -1.01
N ASN A 45 -13.77 -13.36 -2.27
CA ASN A 45 -13.81 -12.39 -3.38
C ASN A 45 -14.90 -11.35 -3.12
N PHE A 46 -14.56 -10.06 -3.25
CA PHE A 46 -15.54 -8.99 -3.15
C PHE A 46 -16.62 -9.19 -4.24
N LYS A 47 -17.88 -9.24 -3.82
CA LYS A 47 -19.03 -9.25 -4.71
C LYS A 47 -19.82 -7.96 -4.48
N PRO A 48 -19.92 -7.06 -5.48
CA PRO A 48 -20.76 -5.89 -5.34
C PRO A 48 -22.21 -6.34 -5.12
N PRO A 49 -22.98 -5.61 -4.28
CA PRO A 49 -24.40 -5.88 -4.13
C PRO A 49 -25.10 -5.73 -5.49
N ALA A 50 -26.15 -6.53 -5.70
CA ALA A 50 -26.96 -6.40 -6.91
C ALA A 50 -27.53 -4.98 -7.00
N ALA A 51 -27.48 -4.39 -8.20
CA ALA A 51 -28.11 -3.11 -8.44
C ALA A 51 -29.63 -3.20 -8.15
N PRO A 52 -30.25 -2.12 -7.67
CA PRO A 52 -31.71 -2.06 -7.54
C PRO A 52 -32.39 -2.40 -8.87
N ALA A 53 -33.51 -3.11 -8.82
CA ALA A 53 -34.25 -3.55 -10.02
C ALA A 53 -34.98 -2.40 -10.77
N VAL A 54 -34.70 -1.13 -10.44
CA VAL A 54 -35.34 0.03 -11.04
C VAL A 54 -34.47 0.59 -12.16
N THR A 55 -35.08 0.89 -13.29
CA THR A 55 -34.42 1.46 -14.47
C THR A 55 -34.60 2.99 -14.58
N SER A 56 -35.42 3.59 -13.71
CA SER A 56 -35.71 5.02 -13.70
C SER A 56 -35.97 5.50 -12.27
N TYR A 57 -35.63 6.77 -11.99
CA TYR A 57 -35.99 7.46 -10.75
C TYR A 57 -37.46 7.89 -10.70
N THR A 58 -38.13 8.01 -11.87
CA THR A 58 -39.53 8.44 -11.99
C THR A 58 -40.37 7.41 -12.74
N ALA A 59 -41.67 7.36 -12.44
CA ALA A 59 -42.63 6.48 -13.13
C ALA A 59 -42.75 6.84 -14.63
N VAL A 60 -42.70 8.13 -14.95
CA VAL A 60 -42.65 8.65 -16.32
C VAL A 60 -41.42 9.55 -16.45
N PRO A 61 -40.43 9.20 -17.29
CA PRO A 61 -39.23 10.00 -17.46
C PRO A 61 -39.54 11.35 -18.14
N PRO A 62 -39.31 12.49 -17.48
CA PRO A 62 -39.47 13.78 -18.12
C PRO A 62 -38.45 13.92 -19.26
N GLN A 63 -38.90 14.34 -20.44
CA GLN A 63 -38.01 14.62 -21.58
C GLN A 63 -37.38 16.01 -21.47
N THR A 64 -38.07 16.94 -20.81
CA THR A 64 -37.64 18.33 -20.64
C THR A 64 -37.90 18.86 -19.24
N THR A 65 -37.14 19.87 -18.83
CA THR A 65 -37.40 20.63 -17.60
C THR A 65 -38.51 21.67 -17.79
N ALA A 66 -39.09 22.15 -16.69
CA ALA A 66 -40.01 23.28 -16.72
C ALA A 66 -39.25 24.59 -17.00
N ALA A 67 -39.75 25.39 -17.95
CA ALA A 67 -39.21 26.70 -18.23
C ALA A 67 -39.66 27.73 -17.18
N THR A 68 -38.78 28.66 -16.83
CA THR A 68 -39.08 29.82 -15.98
C THR A 68 -39.07 31.08 -16.83
N GLN A 69 -40.23 31.69 -17.02
CA GLN A 69 -40.34 32.90 -17.83
C GLN A 69 -39.69 34.11 -17.14
N GLY A 70 -39.06 34.98 -17.94
CA GLY A 70 -38.45 36.22 -17.46
C GLY A 70 -37.06 36.07 -16.82
N VAL A 71 -36.48 34.86 -16.79
CA VAL A 71 -35.13 34.61 -16.25
C VAL A 71 -34.16 34.27 -17.40
N PRO A 72 -33.01 34.96 -17.52
CA PRO A 72 -31.96 34.57 -18.46
C PRO A 72 -31.50 33.13 -18.20
N GLY A 73 -31.55 32.28 -19.22
CA GLY A 73 -31.26 30.85 -19.08
C GLY A 73 -32.41 29.99 -18.54
N GLY A 74 -33.60 30.56 -18.31
CA GLY A 74 -34.79 29.85 -17.84
C GLY A 74 -35.55 29.03 -18.90
N ASN A 75 -34.93 28.76 -20.06
CA ASN A 75 -35.56 27.93 -21.09
C ASN A 75 -35.65 26.46 -20.64
N ALA A 76 -36.64 25.72 -21.18
CA ALA A 76 -36.72 24.28 -20.95
C ALA A 76 -35.45 23.59 -21.47
N GLN A 77 -34.85 22.75 -20.63
CA GLN A 77 -33.67 21.94 -20.94
C GLN A 77 -34.10 20.52 -21.30
N GLN A 78 -33.30 19.80 -22.07
CA GLN A 78 -33.57 18.43 -22.49
C GLN A 78 -32.67 17.45 -21.73
N PHE A 79 -33.23 16.30 -21.35
CA PHE A 79 -32.44 15.20 -20.81
C PHE A 79 -31.95 14.30 -21.95
N VAL A 80 -30.63 14.12 -22.07
CA VAL A 80 -30.02 13.15 -22.99
C VAL A 80 -29.59 11.93 -22.18
N ALA A 81 -30.28 10.81 -22.40
CA ALA A 81 -29.98 9.57 -21.69
C ALA A 81 -28.75 8.88 -22.28
N GLY A 82 -27.83 8.44 -21.43
CA GLY A 82 -26.64 7.68 -21.82
C GLY A 82 -25.49 8.51 -22.38
N GLU A 83 -25.58 9.85 -22.32
CA GLU A 83 -24.46 10.72 -22.61
C GLU A 83 -23.52 10.81 -21.40
N ASP A 84 -22.21 10.86 -21.67
CA ASP A 84 -21.20 10.98 -20.63
C ASP A 84 -21.08 12.45 -20.20
N ILE A 85 -20.92 12.69 -18.90
CA ILE A 85 -20.78 14.06 -18.38
C ILE A 85 -19.31 14.48 -18.56
N PRO A 86 -19.03 15.60 -19.24
CA PRO A 86 -17.66 16.08 -19.40
C PRO A 86 -16.99 16.29 -18.04
N ALA A 87 -15.69 16.02 -17.94
CA ALA A 87 -14.90 16.33 -16.75
C ALA A 87 -15.06 17.82 -16.36
N ASP A 88 -15.03 18.70 -17.36
CA ASP A 88 -15.26 20.14 -17.22
C ASP A 88 -16.76 20.47 -17.40
N TRP A 89 -17.60 19.81 -16.61
CA TRP A 89 -19.06 19.91 -16.67
C TRP A 89 -19.58 21.35 -16.67
N TRP A 90 -18.86 22.30 -16.08
CA TRP A 90 -19.27 23.70 -16.02
C TRP A 90 -19.22 24.43 -17.37
N THR A 91 -18.48 23.90 -18.34
CA THR A 91 -18.35 24.53 -19.67
C THR A 91 -19.66 24.48 -20.48
N ILE A 92 -20.56 23.54 -20.15
CA ILE A 92 -21.88 23.39 -20.78
C ILE A 92 -22.79 24.60 -20.54
N PHE A 93 -22.49 25.42 -19.53
CA PHE A 93 -23.25 26.66 -19.26
C PHE A 93 -22.85 27.81 -20.19
N HIS A 94 -21.79 27.65 -21.00
CA HIS A 94 -21.31 28.65 -21.95
C HIS A 94 -21.03 30.04 -21.34
N SER A 95 -20.68 30.08 -20.04
CA SER A 95 -20.39 31.32 -19.31
C SER A 95 -18.90 31.45 -19.04
N ARG A 96 -18.23 32.34 -19.78
CA ARG A 96 -16.79 32.57 -19.62
C ARG A 96 -16.41 33.03 -18.20
N ALA A 97 -17.26 33.84 -17.58
CA ALA A 97 -17.03 34.30 -16.21
C ALA A 97 -17.13 33.14 -15.20
N LEU A 98 -18.10 32.24 -15.39
CA LEU A 98 -18.25 31.04 -14.55
C LEU A 98 -17.06 30.10 -14.71
N ASN A 99 -16.62 29.86 -15.94
CA ASN A 99 -15.47 28.99 -16.21
C ASN A 99 -14.21 29.51 -15.49
N ALA A 100 -13.92 30.80 -15.63
CA ALA A 100 -12.75 31.41 -14.98
C ALA A 100 -12.81 31.31 -13.44
N LEU A 101 -14.00 31.48 -12.85
CA LEU A 101 -14.19 31.35 -11.41
C LEU A 101 -13.94 29.91 -10.93
N ILE A 102 -14.49 28.92 -11.64
CA ILE A 102 -14.34 27.51 -11.28
C ILE A 102 -12.90 27.05 -11.47
N GLU A 103 -12.25 27.42 -12.57
CA GLU A 103 -10.83 27.12 -12.80
C GLU A 103 -9.94 27.70 -11.69
N GLN A 104 -10.18 28.96 -11.31
CA GLN A 104 -9.46 29.60 -10.21
C GLN A 104 -9.72 28.89 -8.87
N ALA A 105 -10.97 28.49 -8.62
CA ALA A 105 -11.33 27.74 -7.41
C ALA A 105 -10.62 26.39 -7.38
N LEU A 106 -10.70 25.59 -8.45
CA LEU A 106 -10.04 24.28 -8.54
C LEU A 106 -8.51 24.38 -8.36
N ALA A 107 -7.88 25.43 -8.88
CA ALA A 107 -6.44 25.65 -8.74
C ALA A 107 -6.00 26.02 -7.31
N HIS A 108 -6.87 26.70 -6.54
CA HIS A 108 -6.50 27.30 -5.26
C HIS A 108 -7.30 26.79 -4.05
N ASN A 109 -8.17 25.79 -4.22
CA ASN A 109 -9.00 25.26 -3.14
C ASN A 109 -8.19 24.43 -2.13
N ALA A 110 -8.24 24.82 -0.85
CA ALA A 110 -7.54 24.14 0.24
C ALA A 110 -8.18 22.79 0.63
N ASP A 111 -9.50 22.67 0.53
CA ASP A 111 -10.22 21.42 0.81
C ASP A 111 -9.87 20.33 -0.22
N LEU A 112 -9.70 20.69 -1.50
CA LEU A 112 -9.22 19.76 -2.52
C LEU A 112 -7.81 19.26 -2.23
N LYS A 113 -6.93 20.12 -1.71
CA LYS A 113 -5.58 19.72 -1.26
C LYS A 113 -5.66 18.79 -0.06
N ALA A 114 -6.52 19.08 0.90
CA ALA A 114 -6.75 18.23 2.07
C ALA A 114 -7.30 16.85 1.67
N ALA A 115 -8.25 16.80 0.73
CA ALA A 115 -8.80 15.55 0.21
C ALA A 115 -7.74 14.69 -0.51
N GLN A 116 -6.87 15.30 -1.31
CA GLN A 116 -5.75 14.61 -1.95
C GLN A 116 -4.75 14.06 -0.91
N ALA A 117 -4.44 14.83 0.13
CA ALA A 117 -3.60 14.36 1.23
C ALA A 117 -4.23 13.18 1.99
N ALA A 118 -5.55 13.22 2.23
CA ALA A 118 -6.28 12.11 2.86
C ALA A 118 -6.21 10.83 2.02
N LEU A 119 -6.34 10.94 0.69
CA LEU A 119 -6.16 9.81 -0.21
C LEU A 119 -4.75 9.23 -0.14
N LEU A 120 -3.72 10.09 -0.08
CA LEU A 120 -2.33 9.65 0.07
C LEU A 120 -2.13 8.90 1.40
N VAL A 121 -2.67 9.41 2.51
CA VAL A 121 -2.64 8.73 3.81
C VAL A 121 -3.30 7.35 3.73
N ALA A 122 -4.46 7.23 3.08
CA ALA A 122 -5.11 5.94 2.90
C ALA A 122 -4.25 4.95 2.09
N HIS A 123 -3.57 5.41 1.05
CA HIS A 123 -2.65 4.59 0.27
C HIS A 123 -1.44 4.14 1.09
N GLU A 124 -0.81 5.03 1.85
CA GLU A 124 0.35 4.68 2.67
C GLU A 124 -0.02 3.76 3.84
N ASN A 125 -1.19 3.96 4.45
CA ASN A 125 -1.72 3.02 5.44
C ASN A 125 -1.92 1.62 4.85
N THR A 126 -2.46 1.55 3.63
CA THR A 126 -2.61 0.27 2.90
C THR A 126 -1.24 -0.36 2.61
N ARG A 127 -0.24 0.43 2.22
CA ARG A 127 1.14 -0.05 1.97
C ARG A 127 1.79 -0.57 3.25
N ALA A 128 1.68 0.16 4.35
CA ALA A 128 2.18 -0.25 5.66
C ALA A 128 1.54 -1.58 6.11
N GLN A 129 0.22 -1.71 5.96
CA GLN A 129 -0.50 -2.95 6.28
C GLN A 129 -0.06 -4.13 5.39
N LYS A 130 0.22 -3.89 4.10
CA LYS A 130 0.79 -4.93 3.22
C LYS A 130 2.14 -5.42 3.71
N GLY A 131 2.94 -4.57 4.36
CA GLY A 131 4.21 -4.96 4.98
C GLY A 131 4.07 -6.01 6.09
N ALA A 132 2.90 -6.10 6.73
CA ALA A 132 2.62 -7.13 7.73
C ALA A 132 2.58 -8.55 7.15
N TYR A 133 2.40 -8.69 5.82
CA TYR A 133 2.47 -9.98 5.13
C TYR A 133 3.90 -10.38 4.73
N ALA A 134 4.90 -9.55 5.02
CA ALA A 134 6.31 -9.82 4.74
C ALA A 134 7.11 -10.12 6.03
N PRO A 135 8.22 -10.88 5.95
CA PRO A 135 9.11 -11.10 7.09
C PRO A 135 9.61 -9.77 7.69
N GLN A 136 9.48 -9.61 9.00
CA GLN A 136 10.01 -8.46 9.73
C GLN A 136 11.43 -8.76 10.20
N VAL A 137 12.39 -7.91 9.84
CA VAL A 137 13.79 -8.03 10.27
C VAL A 137 14.14 -6.84 11.14
N SER A 138 14.47 -7.09 12.40
CA SER A 138 14.93 -6.07 13.35
C SER A 138 16.25 -6.48 13.99
N ALA A 139 17.07 -5.50 14.35
CA ALA A 139 18.31 -5.70 15.08
C ALA A 139 18.29 -4.82 16.32
N GLY A 140 18.66 -5.38 17.46
CA GLY A 140 18.73 -4.66 18.73
C GLY A 140 19.93 -5.11 19.54
N ALA A 141 20.51 -4.20 20.30
CA ALA A 141 21.55 -4.48 21.28
C ALA A 141 21.08 -4.00 22.66
N ASN A 142 21.20 -4.86 23.66
CA ASN A 142 20.88 -4.51 25.05
C ASN A 142 22.11 -4.78 25.92
N VAL A 143 22.52 -3.78 26.70
CA VAL A 143 23.59 -3.91 27.69
C VAL A 143 23.00 -3.62 29.05
N THR A 144 22.88 -4.66 29.88
CA THR A 144 22.35 -4.56 31.25
C THR A 144 23.47 -4.88 32.24
N ARG A 145 23.61 -4.07 33.29
CA ARG A 145 24.55 -4.31 34.39
C ARG A 145 23.79 -4.37 35.71
N ASN A 146 23.57 -5.58 36.21
CA ASN A 146 23.04 -5.79 37.55
C ASN A 146 24.19 -5.90 38.55
N LYS A 147 24.00 -5.35 39.74
CA LYS A 147 24.87 -5.57 40.90
C LYS A 147 24.01 -6.15 42.01
N ASP A 148 24.01 -7.47 42.13
CA ASP A 148 23.33 -8.14 43.23
C ASP A 148 24.22 -8.01 44.50
N PRO A 149 23.69 -7.47 45.61
CA PRO A 149 24.42 -7.47 46.87
C PRO A 149 24.57 -8.92 47.36
N SER A 150 25.75 -9.27 47.88
CA SER A 150 26.10 -10.62 48.36
C SER A 150 25.30 -11.12 49.58
N ALA A 151 24.24 -10.42 49.98
CA ALA A 151 23.41 -10.72 51.14
C ALA A 151 21.95 -11.10 50.79
N THR A 152 21.57 -11.17 49.51
CA THR A 152 20.23 -11.68 49.13
C THR A 152 20.31 -13.11 48.60
N ILE A 153 20.78 -14.00 49.47
CA ILE A 153 20.40 -15.42 49.45
C ILE A 153 19.61 -15.66 50.74
N ALA A 154 18.37 -15.19 50.79
CA ALA A 154 17.41 -15.70 51.76
C ALA A 154 15.99 -15.42 51.26
N PRO A 155 15.14 -16.46 51.08
CA PRO A 155 13.71 -16.23 51.18
C PRO A 155 13.45 -15.89 52.65
N VAL A 156 13.09 -14.64 52.95
CA VAL A 156 12.55 -14.35 54.28
C VAL A 156 11.19 -15.05 54.34
N PRO A 157 10.96 -16.01 55.25
CA PRO A 157 9.64 -16.58 55.41
C PRO A 157 8.68 -15.46 55.81
N ALA A 158 7.59 -15.29 55.06
CA ALA A 158 6.47 -14.48 55.52
C ALA A 158 5.82 -15.23 56.69
N ASN A 159 6.18 -14.89 57.93
CA ASN A 159 5.37 -15.29 59.09
C ASN A 159 4.43 -14.14 59.46
N ASN A 160 3.16 -14.35 59.15
CA ASN A 160 2.04 -13.63 59.68
C ASN A 160 1.67 -14.27 61.03
N SER A 161 1.83 -13.54 62.12
CA SER A 161 1.23 -13.80 63.43
C SER A 161 1.06 -12.49 64.18
#